data_AF-A0A925MVP4-F1
#
_entry.id   AF-A0A925MVP4-F1
#
_cell.length_a   1.000
_cell.length_b   1.000
_cell.length_c   1.000
_cell.angle_alpha   90.00
_cell.angle_beta   90.00
_cell.angle_gamma   90.00
#
_symmetry.space_group_name_H-M   'P 1'
#
loop_
_entity.id
_entity.type
_entity.pdbx_description
1 polymer ?
#
loop_
_entity_poly.entity_id
_entity_poly.type
_entity_poly.pdbx_seq_one_letter_code
_entity_poly.pdbx_strand_id
1 'polypeptide(L)'
;MTRVDRAPSFERFGPARAATPVVVSVPHAGRDYPEALLAASRLALSSLRQLEDRYVDGLAAPLAGQGHAVVIARTARAWIDLN
;
A
#
# COMPACT_ATOMS: atom_id res chain seq x y z
N MET A 1 -7.23 24.80 12.23
CA MET A 1 -7.12 23.66 11.30
C MET A 1 -6.39 22.54 12.02
N THR A 2 -7.13 21.57 12.54
CA THR A 2 -6.54 20.41 13.23
C THR A 2 -5.84 19.57 12.18
N ARG A 3 -4.51 19.46 12.27
CA ARG A 3 -3.73 18.54 11.45
C ARG A 3 -4.24 17.14 11.79
N VAL A 4 -5.00 16.54 10.87
CA VAL A 4 -5.30 15.11 10.96
C VAL A 4 -3.96 14.43 10.70
N ASP A 5 -3.40 13.79 11.72
CA ASP A 5 -2.23 12.93 11.58
C ASP A 5 -2.63 11.75 10.68
N ARG A 6 -2.53 11.97 9.36
CA ARG A 6 -2.86 10.97 8.36
C ARG A 6 -1.73 9.96 8.35
N ALA A 7 -2.07 8.69 8.54
CA ALA A 7 -1.15 7.58 8.31
C ALA A 7 -0.51 7.72 6.91
N PRO A 8 0.76 7.33 6.74
CA PRO A 8 1.46 7.50 5.47
C PRO A 8 0.76 6.70 4.35
N SER A 9 0.63 7.29 3.16
CA SER A 9 -0.03 6.62 2.02
C SER A 9 0.72 5.39 1.51
N PHE A 10 2.00 5.27 1.84
CA PHE A 10 2.87 4.14 1.52
C PHE A 10 3.98 4.01 2.57
N GLU A 11 4.60 2.84 2.61
CA GLU A 11 5.84 2.60 3.35
C GLU A 11 6.96 2.16 2.43
N ARG A 12 8.19 2.54 2.78
CA ARG A 12 9.41 2.09 2.11
C ARG A 12 10.23 1.25 3.09
N PHE A 13 10.60 0.05 2.64
CA PHE A 13 11.48 -0.86 3.37
C PHE A 13 12.81 -1.06 2.63
N GLY A 14 13.77 -1.62 3.35
CA GLY A 14 15.11 -1.89 2.86
C GLY A 14 16.11 -0.77 3.18
N PRO A 15 17.37 -0.92 2.75
CA PRO A 15 18.44 0.02 3.10
C PRO A 15 18.22 1.38 2.44
N ALA A 16 18.72 2.44 3.08
CA ALA A 16 18.64 3.82 2.57
C ALA A 16 19.22 3.93 1.15
N ARG A 17 20.29 3.18 0.86
CA ARG A 17 20.85 2.95 -0.47
C ARG A 17 20.64 1.48 -0.83
N ALA A 18 19.93 1.19 -1.92
CA ALA A 18 19.69 -0.17 -2.37
C ALA A 18 21.02 -0.90 -2.66
N ALA A 19 21.12 -2.16 -2.22
CA ALA A 19 22.29 -3.01 -2.48
C ALA A 19 22.20 -3.73 -3.84
N THR A 20 21.02 -3.70 -4.47
CA THR A 20 20.72 -4.34 -5.75
C THR A 20 20.08 -3.34 -6.71
N PRO A 21 20.12 -3.58 -8.03
CA PRO A 21 19.45 -2.73 -9.03
C PRO A 21 17.95 -3.04 -9.17
N VAL A 22 17.34 -3.71 -8.18
CA VAL A 22 15.94 -4.14 -8.21
C VAL A 22 15.13 -3.37 -7.17
N VAL A 23 14.04 -2.76 -7.63
CA VAL A 23 13.02 -2.13 -6.79
C VAL A 23 11.74 -2.95 -6.91
N VAL A 24 11.14 -3.29 -5.78
CA VAL A 24 9.89 -4.04 -5.72
C VAL A 24 8.77 -3.10 -5.29
N SER A 25 7.74 -2.97 -6.13
CA SER A 25 6.54 -2.20 -5.83
C SER A 25 5.37 -3.14 -5.54
N VAL A 26 4.66 -2.90 -4.44
CA VAL A 26 3.43 -3.60 -4.07
C VAL A 26 2.28 -2.57 -4.01
N PRO A 27 1.70 -2.22 -5.17
CA PRO A 27 0.75 -1.11 -5.28
C PRO A 27 -0.65 -1.43 -4.75
N HIS A 28 -1.00 -2.72 -4.64
CA HIS A 28 -2.40 -3.15 -4.39
C HIS A 28 -2.61 -3.91 -3.07
N ALA A 29 -1.60 -3.96 -2.18
CA ALA A 29 -1.75 -4.56 -0.84
C ALA A 29 -2.34 -3.59 0.22
N GLY A 30 -2.64 -2.35 -0.18
CA GLY A 30 -3.20 -1.33 0.71
C GLY A 30 -4.58 -1.72 1.23
N ARG A 31 -4.80 -1.48 2.52
CA ARG A 31 -6.04 -1.83 3.25
C ARG A 31 -6.67 -0.62 3.93
N ASP A 32 -6.09 0.56 3.74
CA ASP A 32 -6.66 1.80 4.24
C ASP A 32 -7.73 2.28 3.26
N TYR A 33 -8.96 2.34 3.75
CA TYR A 33 -10.12 2.87 3.04
C TYR A 33 -10.50 4.21 3.66
N PRO A 34 -10.14 5.35 3.04
CA PRO A 34 -10.50 6.65 3.56
C PRO A 34 -12.02 6.78 3.76
N GLU A 35 -12.46 7.46 4.82
CA GLU A 35 -13.90 7.64 5.09
C GLU A 35 -14.64 8.26 3.91
N ALA A 36 -14.01 9.22 3.22
CA ALA A 36 -14.55 9.83 2.00
C ALA A 36 -14.81 8.80 0.87
N LEU A 37 -13.96 7.78 0.74
CA LEU A 37 -14.18 6.69 -0.21
C LEU A 37 -15.41 5.88 0.17
N LEU A 38 -15.52 5.50 1.45
CA LEU A 38 -16.62 4.69 1.95
C LEU A 38 -17.97 5.43 1.85
N ALA A 39 -17.97 6.73 2.14
CA ALA A 39 -19.16 7.57 2.04
C ALA A 39 -19.61 7.80 0.59
N ALA A 40 -18.67 7.88 -0.37
CA ALA A 40 -18.97 8.09 -1.79
C ALA A 40 -19.26 6.78 -2.56
N SER A 41 -18.79 5.64 -2.07
CA SER A 41 -18.92 4.35 -2.73
C SER A 41 -20.35 3.81 -2.64
N ARG A 42 -20.87 3.30 -3.76
CA ARG A 42 -22.12 2.50 -3.80
C ARG A 42 -21.89 1.03 -3.48
N LEU A 43 -20.64 0.61 -3.30
CA LEU A 43 -20.24 -0.76 -3.02
C LEU A 43 -19.96 -0.94 -1.54
N ALA A 44 -20.36 -2.11 -1.02
CA ALA A 44 -19.95 -2.54 0.31
C ALA A 44 -18.43 -2.73 0.39
N LEU A 45 -17.86 -2.55 1.59
CA LEU A 45 -16.42 -2.76 1.83
C LEU A 45 -15.94 -4.15 1.41
N SER A 46 -16.79 -5.19 1.52
CA SER A 46 -16.46 -6.54 1.06
C SER A 46 -16.18 -6.60 -0.44
N SER A 47 -16.93 -5.87 -1.26
CA SER A 47 -16.70 -5.76 -2.70
C SER A 47 -15.41 -4.99 -2.99
N LEU A 48 -15.14 -3.90 -2.25
CA LEU A 48 -13.90 -3.13 -2.41
C LEU A 48 -12.65 -3.94 -2.03
N ARG A 49 -12.76 -4.86 -1.07
CA ARG A 49 -11.68 -5.78 -0.68
C ARG A 49 -11.30 -6.78 -1.76
N GLN A 50 -12.20 -7.09 -2.70
CA GLN A 50 -11.89 -7.99 -3.81
C GLN A 50 -10.94 -7.36 -4.83
N LEU A 51 -10.72 -6.04 -4.75
CA LEU A 51 -9.75 -5.33 -5.58
C LEU A 51 -8.32 -5.45 -5.02
N GLU A 52 -8.15 -5.87 -3.77
CA GLU A 52 -6.82 -5.99 -3.14
C GLU A 52 -6.02 -7.15 -3.71
N ASP A 53 -4.72 -6.92 -3.94
CA ASP A 53 -3.72 -8.00 -4.02
C ASP A 53 -3.34 -8.39 -2.59
N ARG A 54 -4.32 -8.96 -1.88
CA ARG A 54 -4.29 -9.10 -0.43
C ARG A 54 -3.12 -9.99 0.00
N TYR A 55 -2.33 -9.50 0.96
CA TYR A 55 -1.17 -10.19 1.56
C TYR A 55 0.11 -10.26 0.72
N VAL A 56 0.14 -9.66 -0.47
CA VAL A 56 1.38 -9.57 -1.27
C VAL A 56 2.46 -8.75 -0.54
N ASP A 57 2.08 -7.84 0.36
CA ASP A 57 2.99 -7.16 1.27
C ASP A 57 3.81 -8.14 2.14
N GLY A 58 3.19 -9.21 2.63
CA GLY A 58 3.87 -10.26 3.38
C GLY A 58 4.85 -11.08 2.53
N LEU A 59 4.54 -11.28 1.25
CA LEU A 59 5.43 -11.96 0.31
C LEU A 59 6.66 -11.10 -0.04
N ALA A 60 6.48 -9.78 -0.12
CA ALA A 60 7.54 -8.84 -0.46
C ALA A 60 8.43 -8.44 0.74
N ALA A 61 7.92 -8.50 1.96
CA ALA A 61 8.63 -8.05 3.16
C ALA A 61 10.04 -8.64 3.35
N PRO A 62 10.29 -9.95 3.11
CA PRO A 62 11.63 -10.54 3.25
C PRO A 62 12.68 -9.94 2.30
N LEU A 63 12.28 -9.37 1.17
CA LEU A 63 13.18 -8.79 0.17
C LEU A 63 13.92 -7.56 0.70
N ALA A 64 13.31 -6.83 1.63
CA ALA A 64 13.98 -5.72 2.31
C ALA A 64 15.23 -6.18 3.08
N GLY A 65 15.15 -7.35 3.74
CA GLY A 65 16.28 -7.98 4.45
C GLY A 65 17.37 -8.52 3.51
N GLN A 66 17.04 -8.71 2.23
CA GLN A 66 17.98 -9.13 1.18
C GLN A 66 18.63 -7.93 0.45
N GLY A 67 18.38 -6.70 0.91
CA GLY A 67 19.00 -5.49 0.37
C GLY A 67 18.24 -4.85 -0.81
N HIS A 68 17.04 -5.33 -1.13
CA HIS A 68 16.15 -4.69 -2.09
C HIS A 68 15.43 -3.49 -1.48
N ALA A 69 15.14 -2.49 -2.30
CA ALA A 69 14.19 -1.44 -1.93
C ALA A 69 12.77 -1.93 -2.22
N VAL A 70 11.89 -1.89 -1.22
CA VAL A 70 10.50 -2.33 -1.34
C VAL A 70 9.58 -1.16 -1.00
N VAL A 71 8.60 -0.88 -1.86
CA VAL A 71 7.57 0.15 -1.62
C VAL A 71 6.21 -0.53 -1.55
N ILE A 72 5.47 -0.29 -0.47
CA ILE A 72 4.17 -0.92 -0.22
C ILE A 72 3.12 0.18 -0.04
N ALA A 73 2.09 0.18 -0.87
CA ALA A 73 0.96 1.09 -0.72
C ALA A 73 0.15 0.73 0.54
N ARG A 74 -0.30 1.75 1.28
CA ARG A 74 -1.19 1.59 2.44
C ARG A 74 -2.64 1.90 2.09
N THR A 75 -2.87 2.89 1.23
CA THR A 75 -4.20 3.20 0.69
C THR A 75 -4.65 2.13 -0.32
N ALA A 76 -5.89 1.65 -0.17
CA ALA A 76 -6.48 0.66 -1.07
C ALA A 76 -6.62 1.19 -2.50
N ARG A 77 -6.41 0.34 -3.51
CA ARG A 77 -6.49 0.74 -4.93
C ARG A 77 -7.86 1.26 -5.36
N ALA A 78 -8.90 0.95 -4.58
CA ALA A 78 -10.25 1.48 -4.75
C ALA A 78 -10.31 3.02 -4.61
N TRP A 79 -9.34 3.63 -3.93
CA TRP A 79 -9.18 5.08 -3.88
C TRP A 79 -8.48 5.63 -5.13
N ILE A 80 -7.33 5.02 -5.45
CA ILE A 80 -6.51 5.36 -6.62
C ILE A 80 -5.70 4.12 -7.00
N ASP A 81 -5.70 3.78 -8.29
CA ASP A 81 -4.82 2.75 -8.81
C ASP A 81 -3.42 3.35 -9.05
N LEU A 82 -2.38 2.74 -8.46
CA LEU A 82 -0.99 3.22 -8.50
C LEU A 82 -0.13 2.47 -9.52
N ASN A 83 -0.73 1.60 -10.34
CA ASN A 83 -0.07 0.90 -11.45
C ASN A 83 -0.43 1.56 -12.78
#